data_AF-A0A7C7GSQ2-F1
#
_entry.id   AF-A0A7C7GSQ2-F1
#
_cell.length_a   1.000
_cell.length_b   1.000
_cell.length_c   1.000
_cell.angle_alpha   90.00
_cell.angle_beta   90.00
_cell.angle_gamma   90.00
#
_symmetry.space_group_name_H-M   'P 1'
#
loop_
_entity.id
_entity.type
_entity.pdbx_description
1 polymer ?
#
loop_
_entity_poly.entity_id
_entity_poly.type
_entity_poly.pdbx_seq_one_letter_code
_entity_poly.pdbx_strand_id
1 'polypeptide(L)'
;MYTKDGRHYKVNAMTYEAAFEDDTEIVLDSPLSESNLYILAGAPSTAVTITFVLTSYSFGATGFRAGAFAPGSKIIIILVNGFDGQAQGGRGGNSDEIGVDGGTVYNAQGVDTDIYFSGATPSASNPVADGYIRAPGGGGAGGADFTINPSLILEGGGGGGGAGRTGGIGGNGYFDGTNGDIIGNGGNGGAGQVLIPNSGENGSDGGDWGQDGDSGILFGGGAGNGVLDSGATVVLFGTTPTRYINGNGSHP
;
A
#
# COMPACT_ATOMS: atom_id res chain seq x y z
N MET A 1 22.65 24.37 -62.96
CA MET A 1 23.28 23.35 -62.09
C MET A 1 22.24 23.02 -61.03
N TYR A 2 21.57 21.87 -61.09
CA TYR A 2 20.56 21.48 -60.09
C TYR A 2 21.27 20.80 -58.92
N THR A 3 21.31 21.43 -57.76
CA THR A 3 21.74 20.79 -56.53
C THR A 3 20.64 19.85 -56.07
N LYS A 4 20.94 18.55 -55.97
CA LYS A 4 20.06 17.55 -55.35
C LYS A 4 19.97 17.86 -53.86
N ASP A 5 19.09 18.78 -53.48
CA ASP A 5 18.78 19.01 -52.08
C ASP A 5 17.67 18.05 -51.66
N GLY A 6 17.95 17.22 -50.66
CA GLY A 6 17.02 16.22 -50.14
C GLY A 6 15.88 16.87 -49.36
N ARG A 7 14.83 16.11 -49.05
CA ARG A 7 13.78 16.60 -48.14
C ARG A 7 14.31 16.61 -46.71
N HIS A 8 14.24 17.76 -46.05
CA HIS A 8 14.55 17.90 -44.63
C HIS A 8 13.30 17.61 -43.80
N TYR A 9 13.37 16.61 -42.94
CA TYR A 9 12.31 16.30 -41.99
C TYR A 9 12.65 16.87 -40.62
N LYS A 10 11.73 17.61 -40.01
CA LYS A 10 11.81 18.02 -38.61
C LYS A 10 11.03 17.01 -37.78
N VAL A 11 11.73 16.15 -37.06
CA VAL A 11 11.12 15.21 -36.12
C VAL A 11 10.72 16.02 -34.89
N ASN A 12 9.41 16.16 -34.66
CA ASN A 12 8.89 16.92 -33.51
C ASN A 12 8.81 16.07 -32.23
N ALA A 13 8.73 14.74 -32.37
CA ALA A 13 8.79 13.79 -31.27
C ALA A 13 9.18 12.41 -31.82
N MET A 14 9.94 11.65 -31.02
CA MET A 14 10.21 10.24 -31.24
C MET A 14 9.61 9.49 -30.06
N THR A 15 8.62 8.65 -30.30
CA THR A 15 8.05 7.75 -29.29
C THR A 15 8.70 6.38 -29.46
N TYR A 16 9.33 5.88 -28.42
CA TYR A 16 9.80 4.50 -28.36
C TYR A 16 8.67 3.68 -27.74
N GLU A 17 8.15 2.72 -28.49
CA GLU A 17 7.30 1.66 -27.96
C GLU A 17 8.19 0.42 -27.84
N ALA A 18 8.36 -0.10 -26.63
CA ALA A 18 9.07 -1.35 -26.44
C ALA A 18 8.28 -2.45 -27.16
N ALA A 19 8.94 -3.13 -28.10
CA ALA A 19 8.39 -4.34 -28.68
C ALA A 19 8.52 -5.44 -27.62
N PHE A 20 7.41 -5.76 -26.96
CA PHE A 20 7.33 -6.90 -26.06
C PHE A 20 7.21 -8.16 -26.90
N GLU A 21 8.20 -9.04 -26.79
CA GLU A 21 8.02 -10.42 -27.19
C GLU A 21 7.20 -11.14 -26.11
N ASP A 22 6.54 -12.24 -26.46
CA ASP A 22 5.91 -13.12 -25.47
C ASP A 22 6.96 -13.48 -24.39
N ASP A 23 6.52 -13.57 -23.14
CA ASP A 23 7.36 -13.88 -21.97
C ASP A 23 8.43 -12.84 -21.62
N THR A 24 8.23 -11.56 -22.00
CA THR A 24 9.15 -10.48 -21.55
C THR A 24 9.16 -10.37 -20.02
N GLU A 25 10.37 -10.42 -19.43
CA GLU A 25 10.62 -10.23 -18.00
C GLU A 25 11.23 -8.85 -17.72
N ILE A 26 10.64 -8.11 -16.79
CA ILE A 26 11.14 -6.84 -16.26
C ILE A 26 11.51 -7.05 -14.80
N VAL A 27 12.80 -6.99 -14.50
CA VAL A 27 13.30 -7.07 -13.11
C VAL A 27 13.29 -5.69 -12.49
N LEU A 28 12.60 -5.56 -11.35
CA LEU A 28 12.54 -4.34 -10.55
C LEU A 28 13.29 -4.58 -9.23
N ASP A 29 14.51 -4.07 -9.19
CA ASP A 29 15.47 -4.28 -8.09
C ASP A 29 15.48 -3.18 -7.03
N SER A 30 14.72 -2.11 -7.28
CA SER A 30 14.63 -0.93 -6.43
C SER A 30 13.30 -0.88 -5.66
N PRO A 31 13.25 -0.21 -4.49
CA PRO A 31 12.01 -0.06 -3.73
C PRO A 31 10.89 0.59 -4.56
N LEU A 32 9.68 0.05 -4.46
CA LEU A 32 8.50 0.54 -5.17
C LEU A 32 7.68 1.46 -4.26
N SER A 33 7.46 2.70 -4.69
CA SER A 33 6.49 3.60 -4.06
C SER A 33 5.63 4.24 -5.11
N GLU A 34 4.31 4.07 -4.95
CA GLU A 34 3.30 4.55 -5.88
C GLU A 34 3.66 4.22 -7.34
N SER A 35 4.31 3.08 -7.53
CA SER A 35 4.88 2.70 -8.81
C SER A 35 3.81 2.19 -9.74
N ASN A 36 3.83 2.67 -10.98
CA ASN A 36 2.89 2.28 -12.02
C ASN A 36 3.57 1.31 -12.99
N LEU A 37 3.22 0.02 -12.92
CA LEU A 37 3.84 -1.03 -13.72
C LEU A 37 3.68 -0.78 -15.24
N TYR A 38 2.56 -0.20 -15.67
CA TYR A 38 2.35 0.22 -17.05
C TYR A 38 3.42 1.19 -17.56
N ILE A 39 3.78 2.19 -16.75
CA ILE A 39 4.81 3.16 -17.11
C ILE A 39 6.20 2.51 -17.10
N LEU A 40 6.45 1.61 -16.14
CA LEU A 40 7.72 0.87 -16.07
C LEU A 40 7.89 -0.09 -17.25
N ALA A 41 6.79 -0.63 -17.79
CA ALA A 41 6.76 -1.35 -19.06
C ALA A 41 6.72 -0.43 -20.29
N GLY A 42 7.09 0.85 -20.19
CA GLY A 42 7.16 1.73 -21.37
C GLY A 42 5.81 2.03 -22.02
N ALA A 43 4.71 1.88 -21.27
CA ALA A 43 3.35 2.25 -21.68
C ALA A 43 2.87 1.58 -22.98
N PRO A 44 2.78 0.23 -23.03
CA PRO A 44 2.40 -0.50 -24.24
C PRO A 44 1.01 -0.05 -24.75
N SER A 45 0.88 0.14 -26.06
CA SER A 45 -0.38 0.60 -26.67
C SER A 45 -1.33 -0.56 -27.02
N THR A 46 -0.82 -1.79 -27.04
CA THR A 46 -1.59 -3.01 -27.33
C THR A 46 -1.64 -3.92 -26.11
N ALA A 47 -2.53 -4.92 -26.16
CA ALA A 47 -2.60 -5.94 -25.12
C ALA A 47 -1.31 -6.76 -25.09
N VAL A 48 -0.79 -7.02 -23.89
CA VAL A 48 0.48 -7.72 -23.66
C VAL A 48 0.38 -8.69 -22.48
N THR A 49 1.23 -9.72 -22.48
CA THR A 49 1.53 -10.49 -21.27
C THR A 49 2.95 -10.16 -20.83
N ILE A 50 3.10 -9.59 -19.63
CA ILE A 50 4.41 -9.16 -19.11
C ILE A 50 4.63 -9.71 -17.72
N THR A 51 5.85 -10.19 -17.47
CA THR A 51 6.30 -10.65 -16.15
C THR A 51 7.12 -9.56 -15.47
N PHE A 52 6.75 -9.20 -14.25
CA PHE A 52 7.54 -8.37 -13.35
C PHE A 52 8.14 -9.22 -12.23
N VAL A 53 9.46 -9.15 -12.08
CA VAL A 53 10.19 -9.81 -10.99
C VAL A 53 10.57 -8.76 -9.96
N LEU A 54 10.02 -8.86 -8.76
CA LEU A 54 10.21 -7.87 -7.69
C LEU A 54 11.16 -8.44 -6.64
N THR A 55 12.25 -7.71 -6.32
CA THR A 55 13.31 -8.25 -5.45
C THR A 55 13.55 -7.47 -4.14
N SER A 56 12.95 -6.29 -3.99
CA SER A 56 13.21 -5.38 -2.87
C SER A 56 11.99 -5.26 -1.92
N TYR A 57 11.34 -4.11 -1.85
CA TYR A 57 10.15 -3.89 -1.01
C TYR A 57 9.25 -2.82 -1.63
N SER A 58 8.05 -2.66 -1.09
CA SER A 58 7.16 -1.53 -1.44
C SER A 58 6.84 -0.63 -0.25
N PHE A 59 6.45 0.62 -0.52
CA PHE A 59 6.05 1.63 0.47
C PHE A 59 5.12 2.69 -0.14
N GLY A 60 4.66 3.64 0.67
CA GLY A 60 3.74 4.72 0.25
C GLY A 60 2.27 4.37 0.47
N ALA A 61 1.37 5.30 0.12
CA ALA A 61 -0.08 5.10 0.27
C ALA A 61 -0.59 3.98 -0.64
N THR A 62 -0.01 3.85 -1.82
CA THR A 62 -0.09 2.63 -2.64
C THR A 62 1.32 2.16 -2.95
N GLY A 63 1.68 0.91 -2.65
CA GLY A 63 2.98 0.34 -2.97
C GLY A 63 3.25 0.37 -4.47
N PHE A 64 2.45 -0.39 -5.21
CA PHE A 64 2.50 -0.43 -6.67
C PHE A 64 1.13 -0.78 -7.26
N ARG A 65 0.96 -0.48 -8.54
CA ARG A 65 -0.30 -0.69 -9.26
C ARG A 65 -0.04 -1.14 -10.70
N ALA A 66 -0.97 -1.90 -11.26
CA ALA A 66 -0.91 -2.31 -12.65
C ALA A 66 -0.84 -1.11 -13.61
N GLY A 67 -1.83 -0.20 -13.51
CA GLY A 67 -1.95 0.94 -14.40
C GLY A 67 -2.83 0.69 -15.62
N ALA A 68 -2.71 1.55 -16.62
CA ALA A 68 -3.61 1.64 -17.78
C ALA A 68 -3.18 0.71 -18.92
N PHE A 69 -2.91 -0.56 -18.64
CA PHE A 69 -2.68 -1.55 -19.68
C PHE A 69 -3.91 -1.69 -20.58
N ALA A 70 -3.70 -1.96 -21.87
CA ALA A 70 -4.79 -2.16 -22.81
C ALA A 70 -5.66 -3.37 -22.40
N PRO A 71 -6.99 -3.34 -22.62
CA PRO A 71 -7.87 -4.45 -22.31
C PRO A 71 -7.39 -5.77 -22.93
N GLY A 72 -7.44 -6.85 -22.14
CA GLY A 72 -6.91 -8.16 -22.52
C GLY A 72 -5.43 -8.36 -22.18
N SER A 73 -4.76 -7.37 -21.60
CA SER A 73 -3.42 -7.56 -21.04
C SER A 73 -3.46 -8.42 -19.78
N LYS A 74 -2.37 -9.13 -19.53
CA LYS A 74 -2.14 -9.90 -18.32
C LYS A 74 -0.78 -9.56 -17.71
N ILE A 75 -0.74 -9.43 -16.40
CA ILE A 75 0.48 -9.23 -15.64
C ILE A 75 0.81 -10.52 -14.88
N ILE A 76 2.08 -10.89 -14.85
CA ILE A 76 2.61 -11.90 -13.94
C ILE A 76 3.55 -11.19 -12.98
N ILE A 77 3.36 -11.36 -11.69
CA ILE A 77 4.20 -10.80 -10.62
C ILE A 77 4.88 -11.95 -9.91
N ILE A 78 6.21 -11.95 -9.91
CA ILE A 78 7.02 -12.92 -9.20
C ILE A 78 7.76 -12.20 -8.09
N LEU A 79 7.43 -12.53 -6.84
CA LEU A 79 8.12 -12.00 -5.67
C LEU A 79 9.32 -12.89 -5.37
N VAL A 80 10.52 -12.35 -5.32
CA VAL A 80 11.76 -13.13 -5.08
C VAL A 80 12.63 -12.47 -4.01
N ASN A 81 13.62 -13.24 -3.52
CA ASN A 81 14.64 -12.77 -2.59
C ASN A 81 14.08 -12.11 -1.32
N GLY A 82 12.94 -12.62 -0.84
CA GLY A 82 12.27 -12.10 0.34
C GLY A 82 11.58 -10.76 0.13
N PHE A 83 11.11 -10.46 -1.10
CA PHE A 83 10.41 -9.21 -1.38
C PHE A 83 9.33 -8.95 -0.32
N ASP A 84 9.39 -7.77 0.30
CA ASP A 84 8.48 -7.39 1.39
C ASP A 84 7.51 -6.31 0.93
N GLY A 85 6.38 -6.76 0.37
CA GLY A 85 5.31 -5.91 -0.09
C GLY A 85 4.52 -5.33 1.07
N GLN A 86 4.74 -4.05 1.35
CA GLN A 86 4.00 -3.29 2.36
C GLN A 86 3.60 -1.91 1.80
N ALA A 87 2.69 -1.26 2.51
CA ALA A 87 2.31 0.13 2.27
C ALA A 87 2.39 0.91 3.60
N GLN A 88 2.00 2.17 3.59
CA GLN A 88 1.98 3.03 4.78
C GLN A 88 0.89 2.59 5.77
N GLY A 89 1.21 2.60 7.07
CA GLY A 89 0.25 2.44 8.16
C GLY A 89 -0.64 3.67 8.34
N GLY A 90 -1.88 3.45 8.78
CA GLY A 90 -2.84 4.50 9.02
C GLY A 90 -2.41 5.47 10.11
N ARG A 91 -2.65 6.78 9.94
CA ARG A 91 -2.35 7.78 10.97
C ARG A 91 -3.38 7.69 12.10
N GLY A 92 -2.94 7.74 13.35
CA GLY A 92 -3.85 7.88 14.50
C GLY A 92 -4.61 9.21 14.48
N GLY A 93 -5.85 9.20 14.93
CA GLY A 93 -6.67 10.42 15.04
C GLY A 93 -6.11 11.36 16.10
N ASN A 94 -6.09 12.67 15.85
CA ASN A 94 -5.86 13.63 16.93
C ASN A 94 -7.05 13.59 17.91
N SER A 95 -6.97 14.29 19.04
CA SER A 95 -8.13 14.49 19.91
C SER A 95 -9.35 14.95 19.10
N ASP A 96 -10.51 14.36 19.38
CA ASP A 96 -11.77 14.55 18.63
C ASP A 96 -11.73 14.21 17.12
N GLU A 97 -10.72 13.47 16.64
CA GLU A 97 -10.60 13.02 15.26
C GLU A 97 -10.59 11.48 15.12
N ILE A 98 -11.10 10.98 14.00
CA ILE A 98 -11.04 9.56 13.64
C ILE A 98 -9.64 9.15 13.18
N GLY A 99 -9.34 7.85 13.29
CA GLY A 99 -8.16 7.27 12.67
C GLY A 99 -8.23 7.24 11.15
N VAL A 100 -7.07 7.19 10.49
CA VAL A 100 -6.96 7.09 9.02
C VAL A 100 -6.65 5.64 8.63
N ASP A 101 -7.19 5.21 7.49
CA ASP A 101 -6.97 3.87 6.96
C ASP A 101 -5.51 3.58 6.59
N GLY A 102 -5.15 2.30 6.62
CA GLY A 102 -3.89 1.81 6.04
C GLY A 102 -3.86 1.89 4.51
N GLY A 103 -2.66 1.94 3.94
CA GLY A 103 -2.42 1.96 2.49
C GLY A 103 -2.71 0.64 1.77
N THR A 104 -2.53 0.65 0.45
CA THR A 104 -2.70 -0.53 -0.42
C THR A 104 -1.37 -1.03 -0.95
N VAL A 105 -1.03 -2.31 -0.80
CA VAL A 105 0.23 -2.84 -1.33
C VAL A 105 0.17 -2.96 -2.85
N TYR A 106 -0.80 -3.70 -3.37
CA TYR A 106 -1.04 -3.85 -4.81
C TYR A 106 -2.48 -3.51 -5.21
N ASN A 107 -2.62 -2.70 -6.27
CA ASN A 107 -3.90 -2.45 -6.93
C ASN A 107 -3.84 -2.89 -8.40
N ALA A 108 -4.68 -3.87 -8.77
CA ALA A 108 -4.72 -4.44 -10.12
C ALA A 108 -5.39 -3.52 -11.16
N GLN A 109 -6.16 -2.51 -10.73
CA GLN A 109 -6.77 -1.48 -11.58
C GLN A 109 -7.46 -2.02 -12.86
N GLY A 110 -8.11 -3.19 -12.76
CA GLY A 110 -8.82 -3.81 -13.89
C GLY A 110 -7.94 -4.63 -14.84
N VAL A 111 -6.67 -4.90 -14.50
CA VAL A 111 -5.75 -5.74 -15.27
C VAL A 111 -5.57 -7.09 -14.60
N ASP A 112 -5.83 -8.18 -15.34
CA ASP A 112 -5.69 -9.53 -14.82
C ASP A 112 -4.25 -9.79 -14.38
N THR A 113 -4.08 -10.39 -13.20
CA THR A 113 -2.77 -10.55 -12.57
C THR A 113 -2.59 -11.92 -11.94
N ASP A 114 -1.47 -12.58 -12.20
CA ASP A 114 -1.01 -13.73 -11.42
C ASP A 114 0.09 -13.27 -10.46
N ILE A 115 0.01 -13.60 -9.17
CA ILE A 115 1.01 -13.21 -8.15
C ILE A 115 1.59 -14.46 -7.49
N TYR A 116 2.91 -14.63 -7.58
CA TYR A 116 3.66 -15.75 -6.99
C TYR A 116 4.42 -15.32 -5.74
N PHE A 117 3.98 -15.83 -4.59
CA PHE A 117 4.58 -15.57 -3.27
C PHE A 117 5.61 -16.62 -2.86
N SER A 118 5.36 -17.87 -3.24
CA SER A 118 6.24 -18.99 -2.98
C SER A 118 6.04 -20.13 -3.98
N GLY A 119 7.02 -21.02 -4.07
CA GLY A 119 6.96 -22.21 -4.93
C GLY A 119 7.37 -21.93 -6.37
N ALA A 120 7.08 -22.89 -7.24
CA ALA A 120 7.50 -22.82 -8.65
C ALA A 120 6.81 -21.67 -9.40
N THR A 121 7.55 -21.03 -10.31
CA THR A 121 7.07 -19.91 -11.13
C THR A 121 7.16 -20.29 -12.62
N PRO A 122 6.52 -19.54 -13.53
CA PRO A 122 6.70 -19.72 -14.97
C PRO A 122 8.06 -19.22 -15.49
N SER A 123 8.83 -18.49 -14.67
CA SER A 123 10.12 -17.91 -15.07
C SER A 123 11.24 -18.94 -14.99
N ALA A 124 11.97 -19.13 -16.09
CA ALA A 124 13.18 -19.96 -16.09
C ALA A 124 14.34 -19.32 -15.32
N SER A 125 14.39 -17.98 -15.28
CA SER A 125 15.43 -17.20 -14.61
C SER A 125 15.17 -17.08 -13.11
N ASN A 126 13.91 -17.09 -12.70
CA ASN A 126 13.44 -16.97 -11.32
C ASN A 126 12.49 -18.13 -10.97
N PRO A 127 12.98 -19.39 -10.97
CA PRO A 127 12.14 -20.59 -10.93
C PRO A 127 11.40 -20.78 -9.60
N VAL A 128 11.77 -20.05 -8.56
CA VAL A 128 11.17 -20.15 -7.23
C VAL A 128 10.84 -18.74 -6.72
N ALA A 129 9.58 -18.53 -6.37
CA ALA A 129 9.15 -17.32 -5.67
C ALA A 129 9.50 -17.40 -4.18
N ASP A 130 9.81 -16.25 -3.60
CA ASP A 130 10.03 -16.04 -2.18
C ASP A 130 9.73 -14.58 -1.83
N GLY A 131 8.49 -14.31 -1.45
CA GLY A 131 8.09 -12.98 -1.02
C GLY A 131 6.87 -12.96 -0.12
N TYR A 132 6.50 -11.73 0.23
CA TYR A 132 5.48 -11.38 1.19
C TYR A 132 4.63 -10.22 0.65
N ILE A 133 3.33 -10.24 0.89
CA ILE A 133 2.49 -9.04 0.89
C ILE A 133 1.80 -8.97 2.24
N ARG A 134 1.94 -7.83 2.91
CA ARG A 134 1.34 -7.59 4.22
C ARG A 134 0.58 -6.27 4.16
N ALA A 135 -0.75 -6.37 4.22
CA ALA A 135 -1.60 -5.21 4.37
C ALA A 135 -1.18 -4.41 5.61
N PRO A 136 -1.05 -3.08 5.51
CA PRO A 136 -0.78 -2.25 6.69
C PRO A 136 -2.00 -2.20 7.62
N GLY A 137 -1.78 -1.78 8.86
CA GLY A 137 -2.83 -1.54 9.84
C GLY A 137 -3.44 -0.14 9.74
N GLY A 138 -4.68 0.00 10.22
CA GLY A 138 -5.36 1.29 10.36
C GLY A 138 -4.86 2.08 11.58
N GLY A 139 -5.06 3.39 11.59
CA GLY A 139 -4.76 4.23 12.76
C GLY A 139 -5.85 4.14 13.82
N GLY A 140 -5.48 4.19 15.10
CA GLY A 140 -6.42 4.24 16.22
C GLY A 140 -7.19 5.56 16.27
N ALA A 141 -8.39 5.52 16.83
CA ALA A 141 -9.19 6.71 17.06
C ALA A 141 -8.55 7.67 18.07
N GLY A 142 -8.75 8.98 17.90
CA GLY A 142 -8.49 9.94 18.97
C GLY A 142 -9.51 9.80 20.12
N GLY A 143 -9.10 10.20 21.31
CA GLY A 143 -9.98 10.35 22.45
C GLY A 143 -10.89 11.56 22.30
N ALA A 144 -12.12 11.49 22.82
CA ALA A 144 -13.04 12.61 22.80
C ALA A 144 -12.70 13.67 23.86
N ASP A 145 -12.81 14.94 23.49
CA ASP A 145 -12.71 16.05 24.44
C ASP A 145 -13.94 16.07 25.36
N PHE A 146 -13.72 16.43 26.62
CA PHE A 146 -14.79 16.58 27.59
C PHE A 146 -14.96 18.04 28.02
N THR A 147 -16.10 18.64 27.65
CA THR A 147 -16.43 20.02 28.03
C THR A 147 -17.21 20.05 29.34
N ILE A 148 -16.60 20.57 30.40
CA ILE A 148 -17.30 20.85 31.68
C ILE A 148 -18.12 22.13 31.57
N ASN A 149 -17.52 23.16 30.98
CA ASN A 149 -18.16 24.44 30.66
C ASN A 149 -17.36 25.12 29.51
N PRO A 150 -17.87 26.21 28.90
CA PRO A 150 -17.21 26.84 27.76
C PRO A 150 -15.80 27.39 28.02
N SER A 151 -15.36 27.45 29.28
CA SER A 151 -14.02 27.90 29.68
C SER A 151 -13.13 26.77 30.20
N LEU A 152 -13.61 25.52 30.20
CA LEU A 152 -12.86 24.34 30.65
C LEU A 152 -13.20 23.13 29.78
N ILE A 153 -12.29 22.85 28.85
CA ILE A 153 -12.28 21.66 28.00
C ILE A 153 -11.12 20.79 28.49
N LEU A 154 -11.41 19.51 28.70
CA LEU A 154 -10.42 18.50 29.04
C LEU A 154 -10.11 17.71 27.79
N GLU A 155 -8.90 17.87 27.30
CA GLU A 155 -8.46 17.32 26.02
C GLU A 155 -8.36 15.79 26.07
N GLY A 156 -8.81 15.11 25.02
CA GLY A 156 -8.62 13.68 24.81
C GLY A 156 -7.17 13.31 24.46
N GLY A 157 -6.88 12.02 24.44
CA GLY A 157 -5.59 11.47 24.01
C GLY A 157 -5.52 11.31 22.49
N GLY A 158 -4.31 11.34 21.92
CA GLY A 158 -4.12 11.02 20.50
C GLY A 158 -4.18 9.52 20.22
N GLY A 159 -4.74 9.11 19.08
CA GLY A 159 -4.79 7.71 18.66
C GLY A 159 -3.42 7.16 18.23
N GLY A 160 -3.22 5.85 18.36
CA GLY A 160 -2.00 5.17 17.91
C GLY A 160 -1.89 5.06 16.38
N GLY A 161 -0.68 5.05 15.84
CA GLY A 161 -0.46 4.83 14.40
C GLY A 161 -0.51 3.36 13.99
N GLY A 162 -1.05 3.03 12.83
CA GLY A 162 -1.10 1.65 12.32
C GLY A 162 0.24 1.10 11.84
N ALA A 163 0.39 -0.21 11.82
CA ALA A 163 1.59 -0.89 11.32
C ALA A 163 1.79 -0.70 9.80
N GLY A 164 3.04 -0.65 9.33
CA GLY A 164 3.33 -0.56 7.89
C GLY A 164 4.79 -0.24 7.59
N ARG A 165 5.17 -0.24 6.30
CA ARG A 165 6.57 0.03 5.89
C ARG A 165 7.04 1.38 6.39
N THR A 166 6.17 2.36 6.19
CA THR A 166 6.18 3.62 6.93
C THR A 166 5.11 3.45 7.99
N GLY A 167 5.52 3.23 9.24
CA GLY A 167 4.59 3.16 10.36
C GLY A 167 3.71 4.40 10.42
N GLY A 168 2.43 4.20 10.72
CA GLY A 168 1.49 5.28 10.94
C GLY A 168 1.98 6.20 12.04
N ILE A 169 1.80 7.51 11.86
CA ILE A 169 2.14 8.49 12.88
C ILE A 169 1.01 8.51 13.91
N GLY A 170 1.34 8.52 15.21
CA GLY A 170 0.35 8.72 16.26
C GLY A 170 -0.32 10.09 16.15
N GLY A 171 -1.58 10.17 16.57
CA GLY A 171 -2.33 11.42 16.63
C GLY A 171 -1.88 12.30 17.79
N ASN A 172 -2.14 13.60 17.68
CA ASN A 172 -1.85 14.56 18.74
C ASN A 172 -3.01 14.63 19.73
N GLY A 173 -2.71 14.79 21.02
CA GLY A 173 -3.71 15.06 22.04
C GLY A 173 -3.06 15.56 23.33
N TYR A 174 -3.74 15.41 24.46
CA TYR A 174 -3.12 15.75 25.75
C TYR A 174 -1.83 14.95 25.98
N PHE A 175 -1.90 13.64 25.70
CA PHE A 175 -0.72 12.84 25.35
C PHE A 175 -0.89 12.31 23.94
N ASP A 176 0.18 12.44 23.16
CA ASP A 176 0.23 11.92 21.80
C ASP A 176 0.18 10.39 21.78
N GLY A 177 -0.44 9.84 20.74
CA GLY A 177 -0.32 8.43 20.43
C GLY A 177 1.08 8.09 19.93
N THR A 178 1.46 6.82 20.05
CA THR A 178 2.75 6.34 19.52
C THR A 178 2.61 5.89 18.07
N ASN A 179 3.73 5.89 17.35
CA ASN A 179 3.75 5.44 15.96
C ASN A 179 3.68 3.91 15.90
N GLY A 180 3.08 3.38 14.83
CA GLY A 180 3.23 1.97 14.47
C GLY A 180 4.62 1.69 13.90
N ASP A 181 4.89 0.42 13.57
CA ASP A 181 6.21 0.00 13.10
C ASP A 181 6.19 -0.89 11.84
N ILE A 182 7.41 -1.13 11.34
CA ILE A 182 7.73 -1.93 10.16
C ILE A 182 7.74 -3.44 10.40
N ILE A 183 7.66 -3.89 11.66
CA ILE A 183 7.67 -5.31 12.01
C ILE A 183 6.26 -5.83 12.32
N GLY A 184 5.25 -4.96 12.21
CA GLY A 184 3.84 -5.34 12.17
C GLY A 184 3.03 -4.91 13.36
N ASN A 185 3.58 -4.10 14.26
CA ASN A 185 2.88 -3.66 15.46
C ASN A 185 2.23 -2.28 15.26
N GLY A 186 0.96 -2.17 15.64
CA GLY A 186 0.32 -0.89 15.85
C GLY A 186 0.92 -0.13 17.04
N GLY A 187 0.81 1.20 17.00
CA GLY A 187 1.19 2.07 18.11
C GLY A 187 0.07 2.16 19.14
N ASN A 188 0.42 2.37 20.40
CA ASN A 188 -0.54 2.60 21.47
C ASN A 188 -1.15 4.01 21.41
N GLY A 189 -2.41 4.14 21.82
CA GLY A 189 -3.09 5.41 22.05
C GLY A 189 -2.54 6.16 23.27
N GLY A 190 -2.64 7.49 23.22
CA GLY A 190 -2.28 8.41 24.30
C GLY A 190 -3.38 8.53 25.35
N ALA A 191 -3.01 8.86 26.59
CA ALA A 191 -3.98 9.10 27.65
C ALA A 191 -4.63 10.49 27.54
N GLY A 192 -5.92 10.58 27.84
CA GLY A 192 -6.63 11.85 27.91
C GLY A 192 -6.44 12.57 29.26
N GLN A 193 -6.88 13.83 29.33
CA GLN A 193 -6.76 14.64 30.52
C GLN A 193 -7.81 14.26 31.59
N VAL A 194 -7.33 13.83 32.76
CA VAL A 194 -8.20 13.46 33.89
C VAL A 194 -8.21 14.54 34.98
N LEU A 195 -9.31 15.30 35.08
CA LEU A 195 -9.57 16.24 36.19
C LEU A 195 -10.70 15.75 37.10
N ILE A 196 -11.64 14.98 36.56
CA ILE A 196 -12.72 14.29 37.29
C ILE A 196 -12.84 12.86 36.74
N PRO A 197 -13.46 11.90 37.45
CA PRO A 197 -13.65 10.55 36.92
C PRO A 197 -14.35 10.58 35.55
N ASN A 198 -13.80 9.84 34.58
CA ASN A 198 -14.29 9.74 33.20
C ASN A 198 -14.29 11.08 32.41
N SER A 199 -13.38 12.01 32.71
CA SER A 199 -13.09 13.13 31.80
C SER A 199 -12.02 12.77 30.78
N GLY A 200 -11.92 13.52 29.66
CA GLY A 200 -10.86 13.42 28.64
C GLY A 200 -10.53 11.99 28.24
N GLU A 201 -11.13 11.47 27.18
CA GLU A 201 -10.97 10.06 26.85
C GLU A 201 -9.57 9.72 26.34
N ASN A 202 -9.13 8.48 26.57
CA ASN A 202 -7.90 8.00 25.96
C ASN A 202 -8.09 7.83 24.45
N GLY A 203 -7.03 8.04 23.69
CA GLY A 203 -6.95 7.55 22.32
C GLY A 203 -6.89 6.03 22.29
N SER A 204 -7.30 5.46 21.16
CA SER A 204 -7.27 4.02 20.91
C SER A 204 -5.98 3.61 20.20
N ASP A 205 -5.65 2.31 20.26
CA ASP A 205 -4.45 1.75 19.64
C ASP A 205 -4.59 1.66 18.11
N GLY A 206 -3.47 1.77 17.39
CA GLY A 206 -3.40 1.48 15.96
C GLY A 206 -3.43 -0.03 15.69
N GLY A 207 -3.84 -0.41 14.49
CA GLY A 207 -3.91 -1.80 14.08
C GLY A 207 -2.53 -2.37 13.72
N ASP A 208 -2.34 -3.64 14.04
CA ASP A 208 -1.26 -4.48 13.48
C ASP A 208 -1.46 -4.68 11.97
N TRP A 209 -0.53 -5.36 11.30
CA TRP A 209 -0.69 -5.70 9.88
C TRP A 209 -2.04 -6.37 9.59
N GLY A 210 -2.78 -5.78 8.66
CA GLY A 210 -4.08 -6.26 8.21
C GLY A 210 -5.21 -6.10 9.22
N GLN A 211 -5.02 -5.30 10.27
CA GLN A 211 -6.05 -5.01 11.28
C GLN A 211 -6.49 -3.55 11.22
N ASP A 212 -7.77 -3.33 11.49
CA ASP A 212 -8.31 -1.99 11.72
C ASP A 212 -7.66 -1.40 12.97
N GLY A 213 -7.60 -0.07 13.05
CA GLY A 213 -7.29 0.61 14.31
C GLY A 213 -8.46 0.48 15.29
N ASP A 214 -8.14 0.44 16.57
CA ASP A 214 -9.16 0.31 17.61
C ASP A 214 -10.06 1.55 17.64
N SER A 215 -11.35 1.31 17.92
CA SER A 215 -12.36 2.35 18.06
C SER A 215 -12.66 2.61 19.53
N GLY A 216 -12.85 3.88 19.87
CA GLY A 216 -13.35 4.34 21.17
C GLY A 216 -14.77 4.87 21.01
N ILE A 217 -15.02 6.10 21.48
CA ILE A 217 -16.20 6.86 21.04
C ILE A 217 -16.11 7.22 19.55
N LEU A 218 -14.91 7.49 19.06
CA LEU A 218 -14.63 7.73 17.65
C LEU A 218 -14.15 6.44 16.96
N PHE A 219 -14.25 6.44 15.63
CA PHE A 219 -13.84 5.30 14.82
C PHE A 219 -12.33 5.30 14.56
N GLY A 220 -11.72 4.12 14.68
CA GLY A 220 -10.40 3.85 14.11
C GLY A 220 -10.47 3.79 12.59
N GLY A 221 -9.32 3.94 11.94
CA GLY A 221 -9.18 3.72 10.51
C GLY A 221 -9.20 2.23 10.17
N GLY A 222 -9.66 1.89 8.97
CA GLY A 222 -9.64 0.54 8.46
C GLY A 222 -8.22 0.02 8.17
N ALA A 223 -8.04 -1.29 8.21
CA ALA A 223 -6.88 -1.97 7.69
C ALA A 223 -6.64 -1.56 6.24
N GLY A 224 -5.37 -1.55 5.84
CA GLY A 224 -5.01 -1.42 4.46
C GLY A 224 -5.37 -2.65 3.63
N ASN A 225 -4.99 -2.61 2.36
CA ASN A 225 -5.26 -3.69 1.41
C ASN A 225 -3.95 -4.38 1.03
N GLY A 226 -3.90 -5.72 1.10
CA GLY A 226 -2.82 -6.50 0.52
C GLY A 226 -2.91 -6.44 -1.01
N VAL A 227 -3.97 -7.02 -1.55
CA VAL A 227 -4.27 -6.99 -2.98
C VAL A 227 -5.69 -6.48 -3.21
N LEU A 228 -5.85 -5.49 -4.07
CA LEU A 228 -7.15 -4.99 -4.50
C LEU A 228 -7.37 -5.28 -6.00
N ASP A 229 -8.43 -6.03 -6.30
CA ASP A 229 -8.72 -6.48 -7.68
C ASP A 229 -9.17 -5.35 -8.59
N SER A 230 -9.95 -4.40 -8.05
CA SER A 230 -10.49 -3.26 -8.81
C SER A 230 -11.19 -3.67 -10.12
N GLY A 231 -11.89 -4.80 -10.12
CA GLY A 231 -12.59 -5.34 -11.29
C GLY A 231 -11.77 -6.28 -12.18
N ALA A 232 -10.51 -6.55 -11.85
CA ALA A 232 -9.67 -7.56 -12.49
C ALA A 232 -9.92 -8.96 -11.90
N THR A 233 -9.41 -9.99 -12.59
CA THR A 233 -9.16 -11.29 -11.99
C THR A 233 -7.72 -11.33 -11.48
N VAL A 234 -7.54 -11.48 -10.16
CA VAL A 234 -6.20 -11.72 -9.58
C VAL A 234 -6.13 -13.14 -9.03
N VAL A 235 -5.05 -13.86 -9.37
CA VAL A 235 -4.81 -15.22 -8.91
C VAL A 235 -3.54 -15.24 -8.06
N LEU A 236 -3.65 -15.79 -6.85
CA LEU A 236 -2.55 -15.82 -5.89
C LEU A 236 -1.97 -17.25 -5.79
N PHE A 237 -0.64 -17.37 -5.91
CA PHE A 237 0.08 -18.65 -5.89
C PHE A 237 1.06 -18.73 -4.72
N GLY A 238 0.97 -19.81 -3.95
CA GLY A 238 1.86 -20.02 -2.79
C GLY A 238 1.55 -19.10 -1.61
N THR A 239 0.30 -18.63 -1.51
CA THR A 239 -0.17 -17.87 -0.35
C THR A 239 -0.24 -18.75 0.88
N THR A 240 0.37 -18.28 1.95
CA THR A 240 0.27 -18.86 3.29
C THR A 240 0.04 -17.72 4.26
N PRO A 241 -0.56 -17.96 5.45
CA PRO A 241 -0.78 -16.91 6.44
C PRO A 241 0.50 -16.16 6.84
N THR A 242 1.67 -16.78 6.70
CA THR A 242 2.97 -16.16 6.95
C THR A 242 3.47 -15.25 5.83
N ARG A 243 2.94 -15.40 4.61
CA ARG A 243 3.39 -14.70 3.39
C ARG A 243 2.37 -13.72 2.85
N TYR A 244 1.10 -13.90 3.18
CA TYR A 244 0.02 -13.06 2.71
C TYR A 244 -0.87 -12.64 3.87
N ILE A 245 -0.95 -11.32 4.11
CA ILE A 245 -1.91 -10.71 5.02
C ILE A 245 -2.75 -9.74 4.17
N ASN A 246 -4.04 -10.02 4.04
CA ASN A 246 -4.92 -9.31 3.13
C ASN A 246 -5.43 -7.97 3.67
N GLY A 247 -5.68 -7.87 4.98
CA GLY A 247 -6.46 -6.77 5.54
C GLY A 247 -7.83 -6.66 4.87
N ASN A 248 -8.14 -5.47 4.36
CA ASN A 248 -9.38 -5.16 3.63
C ASN A 248 -9.34 -5.47 2.12
N GLY A 249 -8.28 -6.12 1.64
CA GLY A 249 -8.13 -6.47 0.22
C GLY A 249 -9.15 -7.51 -0.27
N SER A 250 -9.08 -7.84 -1.57
CA SER A 250 -10.08 -8.66 -2.26
C SER A 250 -9.93 -10.18 -2.05
N HIS A 251 -8.89 -10.65 -1.36
CA HIS A 251 -8.56 -12.08 -1.25
C HIS A 251 -8.46 -12.56 0.20
N PRO A 252 -9.03 -13.70 0.59
CA PRO A 252 -8.87 -14.23 1.94
C PRO A 252 -7.42 -14.62 2.29
#